data_AF-A0A2G5LDR3-F1
#
_entry.id   AF-A0A2G5LDR3-F1
#
_cell.length_a   1.000
_cell.length_b   1.000
_cell.length_c   1.000
_cell.angle_alpha   90.00
_cell.angle_beta   90.00
_cell.angle_gamma   90.00
#
_symmetry.space_group_name_H-M   'P 1'
#
loop_
_entity.id
_entity.type
_entity.pdbx_description
1 polymer ?
#
loop_
_entity_poly.entity_id
_entity_poly.type
_entity_poly.pdbx_seq_one_letter_code
_entity_poly.pdbx_strand_id
1 'polypeptide(L)'
;MTSSPNLDQMTPEQLRALAAQLLSKVDTMGRKIHRDETIIEQLSYEIAILKRHKFAKRSEQISPAQGSLLDDLLNTDLEAIEAELNALRPAPTSDETRQKPKRAPLPPQFPRTVIRHEPENTQCVCGCQLQRIGEDVSEKLDYTPGVFTVEQHVRGKWACRQCETLIQAPVPAQVIDKGIPTAGLLAHVMVAKFADHLPLYRQEKIFGRAGLAIPRSTLAQWVGQTGVQLQPLVDALREAVLAQRVVHADETPVQMLAPGEKKTHRAYVWAYCTTPYSTLKAVVYDFSPSRAGEHARNFLGTWNGKLVCDDFAGYKASFDLGITEIGCMAHARRKFFDLHVANKSQLAEQALHSIGGLYEVERQAKDMSDEERWRLRQEIAAPIAQKLHEWMLAQRDLVPEGSATAKALDYNLKRWVALTRYLDDGAVPIDNNPVENTIRPWALGRSNWLFAGSLRSGKRAAAIMSLIQSARMNGHDPYAYLKDVLTRLPTQKASEIEHLLPHQWMPG
;
A
#
# COMPACT_ATOMS: atom_id res chain seq x y z
N MET A 1 -2.58 -33.57 -17.53
CA MET A 1 -3.33 -34.85 -17.53
C MET A 1 -3.23 -35.45 -16.15
N THR A 2 -4.22 -35.26 -15.29
CA THR A 2 -4.32 -35.94 -13.99
C THR A 2 -5.04 -37.26 -14.22
N SER A 3 -4.35 -38.39 -14.05
CA SER A 3 -4.96 -39.71 -14.15
C SER A 3 -6.03 -39.84 -13.06
N SER A 4 -7.29 -40.01 -13.46
CA SER A 4 -8.38 -40.31 -12.53
C SER A 4 -8.05 -41.63 -11.79
N PRO A 5 -8.18 -41.68 -10.45
CA PRO A 5 -7.93 -42.91 -9.71
C PRO A 5 -8.87 -44.01 -10.21
N ASN A 6 -8.32 -45.20 -10.47
CA ASN A 6 -9.11 -46.37 -10.88
C ASN A 6 -9.89 -46.89 -9.65
N LEU A 7 -11.16 -46.50 -9.56
CA LEU A 7 -12.04 -46.78 -8.43
C LEU A 7 -12.24 -48.29 -8.20
N ASP A 8 -12.10 -49.11 -9.25
CA ASP A 8 -12.33 -50.56 -9.22
C ASP A 8 -11.22 -51.33 -8.48
N GLN A 9 -10.09 -50.67 -8.18
CA GLN A 9 -8.95 -51.27 -7.46
C GLN A 9 -8.83 -50.79 -6.00
N MET A 10 -9.75 -49.94 -5.53
CA MET A 10 -9.71 -49.38 -4.19
C MET A 10 -10.44 -50.27 -3.18
N THR A 11 -9.84 -50.45 -2.01
CA THR A 11 -10.49 -51.11 -0.86
C THR A 11 -11.66 -50.26 -0.32
N PRO A 12 -12.63 -50.86 0.40
CA PRO A 12 -13.73 -50.13 1.03
C PRO A 12 -13.27 -48.96 1.93
N GLU A 13 -12.16 -49.14 2.66
CA GLU A 13 -11.56 -48.10 3.51
C GLU A 13 -11.00 -46.93 2.68
N GLN A 14 -10.32 -47.22 1.57
CA GLN A 14 -9.81 -46.21 0.64
C GLN A 14 -10.95 -45.44 -0.05
N LEU A 15 -12.05 -46.11 -0.40
CA LEU A 15 -13.25 -45.47 -0.95
C LEU A 15 -13.93 -44.54 0.08
N ARG A 16 -14.05 -44.96 1.35
CA ARG A 16 -14.57 -44.09 2.42
C ARG A 16 -13.69 -42.86 2.67
N ALA A 17 -12.37 -43.05 2.68
CA ALA A 17 -11.42 -41.94 2.82
C ALA A 17 -11.50 -40.95 1.65
N LEU A 18 -11.56 -41.45 0.41
CA LEU A 18 -11.73 -40.63 -0.79
C LEU A 18 -13.08 -39.88 -0.76
N ALA A 19 -14.16 -40.55 -0.37
CA ALA A 19 -15.49 -39.92 -0.24
C ALA A 19 -15.48 -38.81 0.82
N ALA A 20 -14.86 -39.03 1.98
CA ALA A 20 -14.70 -38.00 3.01
C ALA A 20 -13.87 -36.80 2.50
N GLN A 21 -12.81 -37.07 1.74
CA GLN A 21 -11.95 -36.05 1.13
C GLN A 21 -12.70 -35.24 0.06
N LEU A 22 -13.50 -35.90 -0.79
CA LEU A 22 -14.35 -35.26 -1.80
C LEU A 22 -15.48 -34.45 -1.15
N LEU A 23 -16.14 -34.96 -0.12
CA LEU A 23 -17.16 -34.23 0.64
C LEU A 23 -16.58 -32.97 1.29
N SER A 24 -15.40 -33.08 1.92
CA SER A 24 -14.68 -31.92 2.47
C SER A 24 -14.31 -30.90 1.39
N LYS A 25 -13.85 -31.38 0.21
CA LYS A 25 -13.54 -30.51 -0.92
C LYS A 25 -14.78 -29.82 -1.48
N VAL A 26 -15.90 -30.53 -1.61
CA VAL A 26 -17.20 -29.98 -2.06
C VAL A 26 -17.72 -28.95 -1.07
N ASP A 27 -17.64 -29.20 0.24
CA ASP A 27 -18.01 -28.22 1.27
C ASP A 27 -17.11 -26.97 1.22
N THR A 28 -15.80 -27.16 1.07
CA THR A 28 -14.84 -26.06 0.91
C THR A 28 -15.14 -25.24 -0.35
N MET A 29 -15.42 -25.90 -1.48
CA MET A 29 -15.82 -25.25 -2.73
C MET A 29 -17.17 -24.54 -2.59
N GLY A 30 -18.15 -25.15 -1.92
CA GLY A 30 -19.47 -24.55 -1.68
C GLY A 30 -19.38 -23.29 -0.83
N ARG A 31 -18.59 -23.30 0.25
CA ARG A 31 -18.33 -22.10 1.07
C ARG A 31 -17.63 -21.01 0.27
N LYS A 32 -16.68 -21.39 -0.60
CA LYS A 32 -15.99 -20.44 -1.49
C LYS A 32 -16.98 -19.80 -2.49
N ILE A 33 -17.80 -20.61 -3.16
CA ILE A 33 -18.81 -20.12 -4.12
C ILE A 33 -19.77 -19.15 -3.42
N HIS A 34 -20.31 -19.53 -2.27
CA HIS A 34 -21.24 -18.68 -1.52
C HIS A 34 -20.59 -17.34 -1.10
N ARG A 35 -19.32 -17.38 -0.68
CA ARG A 35 -18.54 -16.17 -0.37
C ARG A 35 -18.37 -15.29 -1.61
N ASP A 36 -17.97 -15.89 -2.74
CA ASP A 36 -17.74 -15.17 -3.99
C ASP A 36 -19.05 -14.54 -4.51
N GLU A 37 -20.19 -15.25 -4.41
CA GLU A 37 -21.53 -14.73 -4.75
C GLU A 37 -21.92 -13.51 -3.90
N THR A 38 -21.70 -13.60 -2.58
CA THR A 38 -21.99 -12.49 -1.64
C THR A 38 -21.13 -11.26 -1.96
N ILE A 39 -19.85 -11.46 -2.29
CA ILE A 39 -18.96 -10.36 -2.70
C ILE A 39 -19.41 -9.77 -4.03
N ILE A 40 -19.81 -10.59 -5.01
CA ILE A 40 -20.32 -10.13 -6.30
C ILE A 40 -21.56 -9.25 -6.12
N GLU A 41 -22.49 -9.64 -5.24
CA GLU A 41 -23.68 -8.83 -4.92
C GLU A 41 -23.30 -7.48 -4.32
N GLN A 42 -22.41 -7.48 -3.33
CA GLN A 42 -21.90 -6.26 -2.70
C GLN A 42 -21.24 -5.32 -3.72
N LEU A 43 -20.30 -5.82 -4.53
CA LEU A 43 -19.59 -5.04 -5.54
C LEU A 43 -20.55 -4.50 -6.62
N SER A 44 -21.55 -5.28 -7.01
CA SER A 44 -22.59 -4.85 -7.97
C SER A 44 -23.43 -3.70 -7.42
N TYR A 45 -23.78 -3.76 -6.13
CA TYR A 45 -24.48 -2.68 -5.44
C TYR A 45 -23.63 -1.41 -5.33
N GLU A 46 -22.34 -1.53 -4.98
CA GLU A 46 -21.39 -0.41 -4.94
C GLU A 46 -21.27 0.28 -6.32
N ILE A 47 -21.15 -0.48 -7.42
CA ILE A 47 -21.16 0.06 -8.78
C ILE A 47 -22.44 0.87 -9.05
N ALA A 48 -23.60 0.34 -8.66
CA ALA A 48 -24.87 1.00 -8.89
C ALA A 48 -24.94 2.35 -8.16
N ILE A 49 -24.46 2.42 -6.91
CA ILE A 49 -24.38 3.67 -6.14
C ILE A 49 -23.43 4.67 -6.82
N LEU A 50 -22.20 4.23 -7.15
CA LEU A 50 -21.20 5.12 -7.76
C LEU A 50 -21.66 5.66 -9.11
N LYS A 51 -22.33 4.84 -9.94
CA LYS A 51 -22.93 5.28 -11.20
C LYS A 51 -24.02 6.33 -10.95
N ARG A 52 -24.92 6.12 -9.97
CA ARG A 52 -25.91 7.15 -9.60
C ARG A 52 -25.25 8.46 -9.19
N HIS A 53 -24.19 8.41 -8.37
CA HIS A 53 -23.48 9.62 -7.93
C HIS A 53 -22.74 10.34 -9.06
N LYS A 54 -22.16 9.58 -9.99
CA LYS A 54 -21.46 10.14 -11.16
C LYS A 54 -22.41 10.87 -12.10
N PHE A 55 -23.61 10.33 -12.32
CA PHE A 55 -24.58 10.87 -13.28
C PHE A 55 -25.69 11.73 -12.65
N ALA A 56 -25.75 11.84 -11.32
CA ALA A 56 -26.67 12.77 -10.65
C ALA A 56 -26.37 14.23 -11.05
N LYS A 57 -27.42 15.04 -11.26
CA LYS A 57 -27.28 16.47 -11.56
C LYS A 57 -26.49 17.16 -10.45
N ARG A 58 -25.25 17.56 -10.75
CA ARG A 58 -24.44 18.38 -9.85
C ARG A 58 -25.03 19.79 -9.81
N SER A 59 -25.37 20.27 -8.61
CA SER A 59 -25.73 21.68 -8.45
C SER A 59 -24.49 22.56 -8.61
N GLU A 60 -24.69 23.79 -9.04
CA GLU A 60 -23.69 24.83 -9.37
C GLU A 60 -22.74 25.25 -8.22
N GLN A 61 -22.73 24.53 -7.09
CA GLN A 61 -21.98 24.87 -5.88
C GLN A 61 -20.59 24.20 -5.78
N ILE A 62 -20.21 23.33 -6.71
CA ILE A 62 -18.89 22.70 -6.74
C ILE A 62 -18.05 23.41 -7.81
N SER A 63 -16.87 23.92 -7.44
CA SER A 63 -15.99 24.56 -8.43
C SER A 63 -15.60 23.56 -9.53
N PRO A 64 -15.38 23.99 -10.78
CA PRO A 64 -15.03 23.08 -11.88
C PRO A 64 -13.81 22.20 -11.59
N ALA A 65 -12.81 22.74 -10.88
CA ALA A 65 -11.63 22.00 -10.45
C ALA A 65 -11.98 20.89 -9.43
N GLN A 66 -12.82 21.19 -8.43
CA GLN A 66 -13.29 20.19 -7.46
C GLN A 66 -14.14 19.10 -8.12
N GLY A 67 -15.01 19.47 -9.05
CA GLY A 67 -15.82 18.51 -9.82
C GLY A 67 -14.95 17.57 -10.64
N SER A 68 -13.89 18.11 -11.28
CA SER A 68 -12.96 17.31 -12.07
C SER A 68 -12.20 16.27 -11.25
N LEU A 69 -11.73 16.64 -10.04
CA LEU A 69 -11.07 15.71 -9.12
C LEU A 69 -12.02 14.62 -8.64
N LEU A 70 -13.28 14.97 -8.38
CA LEU A 70 -14.30 14.01 -7.97
C LEU A 70 -14.59 12.98 -9.07
N ASP A 71 -14.75 13.42 -10.32
CA ASP A 71 -14.97 12.51 -11.45
C ASP A 71 -13.83 11.52 -11.63
N ASP A 72 -12.59 12.02 -11.53
CA ASP A 72 -11.39 11.19 -11.64
C ASP A 72 -11.38 10.09 -10.57
N LEU A 73 -11.77 10.40 -9.32
CA LEU A 73 -11.81 9.43 -8.22
C LEU A 73 -12.96 8.42 -8.39
N LEU A 74 -14.16 8.86 -8.77
CA LEU A 74 -15.30 7.97 -9.03
C LEU A 74 -15.02 7.00 -10.18
N ASN A 75 -14.39 7.48 -11.25
CA ASN A 75 -13.98 6.63 -12.37
C ASN A 75 -12.96 5.58 -11.92
N THR A 76 -11.99 5.99 -11.10
CA THR A 76 -10.97 5.11 -10.53
C THR A 76 -11.60 4.01 -9.66
N ASP A 77 -12.62 4.34 -8.87
CA ASP A 77 -13.36 3.39 -8.04
C ASP A 77 -14.21 2.42 -8.84
N LEU A 78 -14.96 2.91 -9.82
CA LEU A 78 -15.74 2.07 -10.74
C LEU A 78 -14.86 1.02 -11.42
N GLU A 79 -13.70 1.44 -11.95
CA GLU A 79 -12.80 0.56 -12.69
C GLU A 79 -12.11 -0.48 -11.79
N ALA A 80 -11.85 -0.16 -10.52
CA ALA A 80 -11.37 -1.15 -9.56
C ALA A 80 -12.44 -2.19 -9.23
N ILE A 81 -13.67 -1.75 -8.95
CA ILE A 81 -14.76 -2.67 -8.62
C ILE A 81 -15.06 -3.57 -9.83
N GLU A 82 -15.07 -3.03 -11.04
CA GLU A 82 -15.25 -3.82 -12.26
C GLU A 82 -14.11 -4.83 -12.47
N ALA A 83 -12.85 -4.47 -12.14
CA ALA A 83 -11.72 -5.40 -12.20
C ALA A 83 -11.84 -6.54 -11.18
N GLU A 84 -12.19 -6.25 -9.92
CA GLU A 84 -12.42 -7.26 -8.88
C GLU A 84 -13.59 -8.17 -9.23
N LEU A 85 -14.69 -7.61 -9.73
CA LEU A 85 -15.87 -8.37 -10.14
C LEU A 85 -15.56 -9.29 -11.33
N ASN A 86 -14.74 -8.85 -12.28
CA ASN A 86 -14.27 -9.69 -13.38
C ASN A 86 -13.35 -10.83 -12.93
N ALA A 87 -12.58 -10.64 -11.85
CA ALA A 87 -11.73 -11.69 -11.28
C ALA A 87 -12.52 -12.77 -10.52
N LEU A 88 -13.67 -12.40 -9.94
CA LEU A 88 -14.56 -13.33 -9.21
C LEU A 88 -15.52 -14.09 -10.12
N ARG A 89 -15.87 -13.53 -11.28
CA ARG A 89 -16.77 -14.18 -12.23
C ARG A 89 -16.07 -15.34 -12.96
N PRO A 90 -16.78 -16.43 -13.27
CA PRO A 90 -16.28 -17.44 -14.19
C PRO A 90 -15.90 -16.77 -15.52
N ALA A 91 -14.81 -17.23 -16.15
CA ALA A 91 -14.43 -16.74 -17.47
C ALA A 91 -15.66 -16.81 -18.40
N PRO A 92 -16.04 -15.71 -19.08
CA PRO A 92 -17.22 -15.71 -19.91
C PRO A 92 -17.09 -16.81 -20.97
N THR A 93 -18.11 -17.68 -21.05
CA THR A 93 -18.35 -18.48 -22.25
C THR A 93 -18.45 -17.52 -23.42
N SER A 94 -17.76 -17.83 -24.51
CA SER A 94 -17.30 -16.92 -25.57
C SER A 94 -18.37 -16.21 -26.43
N ASP A 95 -19.60 -16.01 -25.97
CA ASP A 95 -20.75 -15.62 -26.81
C ASP A 95 -21.36 -14.23 -26.58
N GLU A 96 -20.82 -13.37 -25.72
CA GLU A 96 -21.24 -11.96 -25.72
C GLU A 96 -20.33 -11.11 -26.62
N THR A 97 -20.70 -11.01 -27.91
CA THR A 97 -20.22 -9.95 -28.81
C THR A 97 -20.73 -8.58 -28.37
N ARG A 98 -20.17 -8.03 -27.29
CA ARG A 98 -20.25 -6.59 -27.04
C ARG A 98 -19.46 -5.90 -28.14
N GLN A 99 -20.09 -5.01 -28.91
CA GLN A 99 -19.41 -4.11 -29.84
C GLN A 99 -18.41 -3.25 -29.07
N LYS A 100 -17.16 -3.72 -28.97
CA LYS A 100 -16.08 -2.97 -28.34
C LYS A 100 -15.73 -1.81 -29.27
N PRO A 101 -15.68 -0.56 -28.77
CA PRO A 101 -15.21 0.57 -29.57
C PRO A 101 -13.85 0.24 -30.20
N LYS A 102 -13.73 0.45 -31.52
CA LYS A 102 -12.42 0.33 -32.20
C LYS A 102 -11.48 1.36 -31.56
N ARG A 103 -10.36 0.89 -31.03
CA ARG A 103 -9.34 1.75 -30.43
C ARG A 103 -8.77 2.66 -31.50
N ALA A 104 -8.63 3.95 -31.19
CA ALA A 104 -7.92 4.86 -32.06
C ALA A 104 -6.45 4.42 -32.16
N PRO A 105 -5.85 4.46 -33.36
CA PRO A 105 -4.43 4.16 -33.52
C PRO A 105 -3.57 5.17 -32.76
N LEU A 106 -2.40 4.72 -32.27
CA LEU A 106 -1.45 5.63 -31.63
C LEU A 106 -0.84 6.59 -32.67
N PRO A 107 -0.49 7.82 -32.27
CA PRO A 107 0.03 8.81 -33.20
C PRO A 107 1.24 8.28 -34.03
N PRO A 108 1.24 8.45 -35.36
CA PRO A 108 2.28 7.91 -36.23
C PRO A 108 3.64 8.56 -36.02
N GLN A 109 3.68 9.79 -35.50
CA GLN A 109 4.91 10.53 -35.23
C GLN A 109 5.71 10.01 -34.03
N PHE A 110 5.11 9.17 -33.18
CA PHE A 110 5.83 8.63 -32.02
C PHE A 110 6.87 7.58 -32.44
N PRO A 111 8.10 7.65 -31.92
CA PRO A 111 9.13 6.65 -32.18
C PRO A 111 8.63 5.26 -31.84
N ARG A 112 8.79 4.31 -32.78
CA ARG A 112 8.37 2.92 -32.63
C ARG A 112 9.58 2.01 -32.47
N THR A 113 9.59 1.23 -31.40
CA THR A 113 10.56 0.16 -31.19
C THR A 113 9.88 -1.17 -31.51
N VAL A 114 10.38 -1.90 -32.51
CA VAL A 114 9.81 -3.18 -32.93
C VAL A 114 10.36 -4.29 -32.04
N ILE A 115 9.47 -4.99 -31.34
CA ILE A 115 9.78 -6.14 -30.48
C ILE A 115 9.20 -7.39 -31.14
N ARG A 116 10.07 -8.27 -31.63
CA ARG A 116 9.65 -9.50 -32.33
C ARG A 116 9.55 -10.65 -31.34
N HIS A 117 8.38 -11.27 -31.29
CA HIS A 117 8.13 -12.50 -30.52
C HIS A 117 8.08 -13.67 -31.50
N GLU A 118 9.20 -14.38 -31.61
CA GLU A 118 9.34 -15.54 -32.48
C GLU A 118 9.56 -16.80 -31.64
N PRO A 119 9.17 -18.00 -32.12
CA PRO A 119 9.47 -19.25 -31.44
C PRO A 119 10.99 -19.46 -31.31
N GLU A 120 11.44 -19.96 -30.16
CA GLU A 120 12.86 -20.30 -29.93
C GLU A 120 13.37 -21.36 -30.90
N ASN A 121 12.48 -22.28 -31.32
CA ASN A 121 12.77 -23.29 -32.32
C ASN A 121 11.74 -23.23 -33.45
N THR A 122 12.22 -23.19 -34.69
CA THR A 122 11.40 -23.20 -35.90
C THR A 122 11.22 -24.61 -36.48
N GLN A 123 11.58 -25.65 -35.74
CA GLN A 123 11.35 -27.04 -36.08
C GLN A 123 10.09 -27.56 -35.38
N CYS A 124 9.21 -28.19 -36.15
CA CYS A 124 7.99 -28.78 -35.65
C CYS A 124 8.26 -30.11 -34.95
N VAL A 125 7.34 -30.54 -34.07
CA VAL A 125 7.39 -31.83 -33.37
C VAL A 125 7.42 -33.03 -34.35
N CYS A 126 6.90 -32.85 -35.56
CA CYS A 126 6.96 -33.84 -36.64
C CYS A 126 8.28 -33.84 -37.44
N GLY A 127 9.26 -33.00 -37.06
CA GLY A 127 10.58 -32.90 -37.69
C GLY A 127 10.67 -31.89 -38.85
N CYS A 128 9.54 -31.38 -39.35
CA CYS A 128 9.51 -30.41 -40.46
C CYS A 128 9.92 -28.99 -40.03
N GLN A 129 10.45 -28.21 -40.98
CA GLN A 129 10.68 -26.78 -40.81
C GLN A 129 9.35 -26.01 -40.84
N LEU A 130 9.10 -25.19 -39.81
CA LEU A 130 7.95 -24.29 -39.75
C LEU A 130 8.10 -23.16 -40.76
N GLN A 131 6.97 -22.77 -41.35
CA GLN A 131 6.90 -21.62 -42.24
C GLN A 131 6.11 -20.48 -41.62
N ARG A 132 6.64 -19.26 -41.75
CA ARG A 132 5.93 -18.04 -41.34
C ARG A 132 4.78 -17.78 -42.31
N ILE A 133 3.55 -17.80 -41.80
CA ILE A 133 2.32 -17.61 -42.58
C ILE A 133 1.66 -16.25 -42.35
N GLY A 134 2.12 -15.50 -41.36
CA GLY A 134 1.60 -14.17 -41.04
C GLY A 134 2.14 -13.64 -39.74
N GLU A 135 1.57 -12.54 -39.25
CA GLU A 135 1.90 -11.95 -37.96
C GLU A 135 0.70 -11.24 -37.35
N ASP A 136 0.71 -11.11 -36.02
CA ASP A 136 -0.14 -10.16 -35.31
C ASP A 136 0.71 -9.02 -34.77
N VAL A 137 0.23 -7.79 -34.96
CA VAL A 137 0.90 -6.58 -34.46
C VAL A 137 0.04 -5.94 -33.38
N SER A 138 0.65 -5.63 -32.24
CA SER A 138 0.01 -4.84 -31.19
C SER A 138 0.94 -3.72 -30.73
N GLU A 139 0.40 -2.52 -30.60
CA GLU A 139 1.15 -1.36 -30.11
C GLU A 139 0.87 -1.10 -28.62
N LYS A 140 1.92 -0.72 -27.89
CA LYS A 140 1.86 -0.24 -26.51
C LYS A 140 2.46 1.15 -26.42
N LEU A 141 1.88 2.00 -25.58
CA LEU A 141 2.36 3.34 -25.33
C LEU A 141 3.24 3.35 -24.08
N ASP A 142 4.48 3.80 -24.22
CA ASP A 142 5.39 4.07 -23.11
C ASP A 142 5.66 5.57 -22.96
N TYR A 143 6.10 5.97 -21.77
CA TYR A 143 6.44 7.35 -21.49
C TYR A 143 7.73 7.43 -20.68
N THR A 144 8.72 8.05 -21.31
CA THR A 144 9.86 8.65 -20.60
C THR A 144 9.53 10.14 -20.42
N PRO A 145 9.80 10.76 -19.25
CA PRO A 145 9.44 12.16 -19.02
C PRO A 145 9.73 13.09 -20.21
N GLY A 146 8.66 13.63 -20.81
CA GLY A 146 8.69 14.51 -21.97
C GLY A 146 8.53 13.85 -23.34
N VAL A 147 8.68 12.52 -23.46
CA VAL A 147 8.70 11.81 -24.74
C VAL A 147 7.84 10.54 -24.68
N PHE A 148 6.81 10.48 -25.54
CA PHE A 148 6.08 9.25 -25.81
C PHE A 148 6.84 8.37 -26.80
N THR A 149 6.89 7.07 -26.52
CA THR A 149 7.37 6.04 -27.45
C THR A 149 6.35 4.93 -27.57
N VAL A 150 6.45 4.15 -28.63
CA VAL A 150 5.54 3.04 -28.91
C VAL A 150 6.33 1.75 -29.02
N GLU A 151 5.99 0.77 -28.20
CA GLU A 151 6.48 -0.61 -28.37
C GLU A 151 5.55 -1.33 -29.34
N GLN A 152 6.07 -1.70 -30.51
CA GLN A 152 5.34 -2.45 -31.51
C GLN A 152 5.71 -3.94 -31.37
N HIS A 153 4.84 -4.70 -30.71
CA HIS A 153 5.03 -6.13 -30.55
C HIS A 153 4.51 -6.87 -31.78
N VAL A 154 5.42 -7.54 -32.49
CA VAL A 154 5.13 -8.33 -33.70
C VAL A 154 5.27 -9.80 -33.35
N ARG A 155 4.18 -10.56 -33.45
CA ARG A 155 4.16 -12.00 -33.14
C ARG A 155 4.01 -12.81 -34.42
N GLY A 156 5.05 -13.52 -34.83
CA GLY A 156 5.02 -14.37 -36.02
C GLY A 156 4.09 -15.56 -35.84
N LYS A 157 3.24 -15.83 -36.84
CA LYS A 157 2.43 -17.05 -36.96
C LYS A 157 3.20 -18.05 -37.79
N TRP A 158 3.52 -19.19 -37.20
CA TRP A 158 4.30 -20.25 -37.82
C TRP A 158 3.46 -21.50 -37.97
N ALA A 159 3.42 -22.09 -39.16
CA ALA A 159 2.65 -23.31 -39.39
C ALA A 159 3.53 -24.41 -40.00
N CYS A 160 3.27 -25.64 -39.57
CA CYS A 160 3.76 -26.82 -40.27
C CYS A 160 2.77 -27.20 -41.37
N ARG A 161 3.24 -27.37 -42.61
CA ARG A 161 2.37 -27.78 -43.73
C ARG A 161 1.96 -29.25 -43.69
N GLN A 162 2.66 -30.08 -42.94
CA GLN A 162 2.43 -31.52 -42.93
C GLN A 162 1.46 -31.97 -41.83
N CYS A 163 1.60 -31.44 -40.62
CA CYS A 163 0.73 -31.77 -39.49
C CYS A 163 -0.19 -30.61 -39.07
N GLU A 164 -0.24 -29.54 -39.89
CA GLU A 164 -1.12 -28.37 -39.74
C GLU A 164 -1.01 -27.67 -38.37
N THR A 165 0.09 -27.89 -37.65
CA THR A 165 0.30 -27.32 -36.33
C THR A 165 0.68 -25.85 -36.44
N LEU A 166 -0.12 -24.97 -35.81
CA LEU A 166 0.12 -23.55 -35.69
C LEU A 166 0.85 -23.25 -34.37
N ILE A 167 2.00 -22.58 -34.47
CA ILE A 167 2.83 -22.13 -33.35
C ILE A 167 2.94 -20.61 -33.41
N GLN A 168 2.69 -19.96 -32.29
CA GLN A 168 2.85 -18.52 -32.13
C GLN A 168 3.31 -18.25 -30.69
N ALA A 169 4.26 -17.34 -30.52
CA ALA A 169 4.70 -16.93 -29.20
C ALA A 169 3.53 -16.33 -28.40
N PRO A 170 3.39 -16.69 -27.10
CA PRO A 170 2.32 -16.16 -26.26
C PRO A 170 2.47 -14.64 -26.09
N VAL A 171 1.35 -13.95 -25.86
CA VAL A 171 1.41 -12.54 -25.47
C VAL A 171 2.02 -12.47 -24.07
N PRO A 172 3.06 -11.64 -23.83
CA PRO A 172 3.55 -11.41 -22.48
C PRO A 172 2.41 -10.96 -21.57
N ALA A 173 2.28 -11.59 -20.41
CA ALA A 173 1.24 -11.24 -19.45
C ALA A 173 1.43 -9.80 -18.94
N GLN A 174 0.32 -9.12 -18.66
CA GLN A 174 0.30 -7.69 -18.34
C GLN A 174 -0.68 -7.42 -17.22
N VAL A 175 -0.37 -6.39 -16.41
CA VAL A 175 -1.20 -5.93 -15.29
C VAL A 175 -2.60 -5.53 -15.77
N ILE A 176 -2.66 -4.88 -16.94
CA ILE A 176 -3.92 -4.56 -17.61
C ILE A 176 -3.99 -5.41 -18.87
N ASP A 177 -4.83 -6.45 -18.87
CA ASP A 177 -4.99 -7.31 -20.04
C ASP A 177 -5.43 -6.50 -21.26
N LYS A 178 -4.72 -6.71 -22.37
CA LYS A 178 -4.88 -5.95 -23.62
C LYS A 178 -4.79 -4.43 -23.41
N GLY A 179 -4.15 -3.94 -22.35
CA GLY A 179 -3.99 -2.50 -22.09
C GLY A 179 -3.18 -1.82 -23.17
N ILE A 180 -3.39 -0.52 -23.39
CA ILE A 180 -2.46 0.29 -24.19
C ILE A 180 -1.15 0.62 -23.45
N PRO A 181 -1.13 0.88 -22.11
CA PRO A 181 0.09 1.34 -21.48
C PRO A 181 1.08 0.21 -21.24
N THR A 182 2.37 0.52 -21.34
CA THR A 182 3.45 -0.32 -20.79
C THR A 182 3.45 -0.24 -19.25
N ALA A 183 4.21 -1.14 -18.61
CA ALA A 183 4.49 -1.04 -17.17
C ALA A 183 5.20 0.28 -16.81
N GLY A 184 6.05 0.81 -17.70
CA GLY A 184 6.73 2.09 -17.52
C GLY A 184 5.74 3.27 -17.44
N LEU A 185 4.80 3.36 -18.39
CA LEU A 185 3.76 4.40 -18.34
C LEU A 185 2.86 4.26 -17.10
N LEU A 186 2.48 3.05 -16.72
CA LEU A 186 1.70 2.82 -15.49
C LEU A 186 2.46 3.28 -14.24
N ALA A 187 3.74 2.89 -14.11
CA ALA A 187 4.60 3.31 -13.02
C ALA A 187 4.73 4.83 -12.95
N HIS A 188 4.92 5.50 -14.09
CA HIS A 188 4.98 6.96 -14.15
C HIS A 188 3.68 7.59 -13.62
N VAL A 189 2.50 7.13 -14.09
CA VAL A 189 1.21 7.66 -13.64
C VAL A 189 1.03 7.48 -12.13
N MET A 190 1.42 6.33 -11.56
CA MET A 190 1.33 6.07 -10.13
C MET A 190 2.28 6.96 -9.32
N VAL A 191 3.56 7.02 -9.69
CA VAL A 191 4.56 7.84 -8.98
C VAL A 191 4.18 9.31 -9.04
N ALA A 192 3.85 9.82 -10.24
CA ALA A 192 3.40 11.20 -10.40
C ALA A 192 2.17 11.51 -9.54
N LYS A 193 1.19 10.61 -9.51
CA LYS A 193 -0.05 10.83 -8.74
C LYS A 193 0.18 10.83 -7.23
N PHE A 194 0.90 9.84 -6.73
CA PHE A 194 0.96 9.56 -5.30
C PHE A 194 2.23 10.11 -4.64
N ALA A 195 3.38 9.93 -5.28
CA ALA A 195 4.68 10.35 -4.77
C ALA A 195 4.91 11.86 -4.99
N ASP A 196 4.46 12.40 -6.13
CA ASP A 196 4.65 13.81 -6.51
C ASP A 196 3.38 14.65 -6.35
N HIS A 197 2.30 14.02 -5.86
CA HIS A 197 1.00 14.65 -5.62
C HIS A 197 0.43 15.38 -6.84
N LEU A 198 0.60 14.81 -8.04
CA LEU A 198 0.14 15.38 -9.31
C LEU A 198 -1.23 14.78 -9.72
N PRO A 199 -2.34 15.53 -9.62
CA PRO A 199 -3.67 15.07 -10.01
C PRO A 199 -3.76 14.70 -11.49
N LEU A 200 -4.69 13.80 -11.84
CA LEU A 200 -4.80 13.23 -13.17
C LEU A 200 -5.10 14.28 -14.25
N TYR A 201 -5.90 15.31 -13.94
CA TYR A 201 -6.12 16.42 -14.89
C TYR A 201 -4.85 17.22 -15.21
N ARG A 202 -3.89 17.30 -14.28
CA ARG A 202 -2.59 17.93 -14.56
C ARG A 202 -1.72 17.00 -15.40
N GLN A 203 -1.75 15.70 -15.12
CA GLN A 203 -1.05 14.69 -15.92
C GLN A 203 -1.56 14.68 -17.36
N GLU A 204 -2.88 14.71 -17.59
CA GLU A 204 -3.49 14.82 -18.93
C GLU A 204 -2.92 16.02 -19.70
N LYS A 205 -2.83 17.19 -19.07
CA LYS A 205 -2.23 18.39 -19.69
C LYS A 205 -0.73 18.24 -19.97
N ILE A 206 0.02 17.59 -19.08
CA ILE A 206 1.45 17.31 -19.27
C ILE A 206 1.64 16.38 -20.47
N PHE A 207 0.88 15.30 -20.55
CA PHE A 207 0.89 14.37 -21.67
C PHE A 207 0.47 15.05 -22.98
N GLY A 208 -0.52 15.95 -22.93
CA GLY A 208 -0.91 16.78 -24.07
C GLY A 208 0.26 17.59 -24.65
N ARG A 209 1.13 18.14 -23.80
CA ARG A 209 2.35 18.84 -24.25
C ARG A 209 3.41 17.91 -24.85
N ALA A 210 3.40 16.63 -24.47
CA ALA A 210 4.25 15.60 -25.07
C ALA A 210 3.65 15.00 -26.36
N GLY A 211 2.50 15.51 -26.83
CA GLY A 211 1.91 15.15 -28.12
C GLY A 211 0.72 14.19 -28.06
N LEU A 212 0.30 13.74 -26.86
CA LEU A 212 -0.92 12.94 -26.69
C LEU A 212 -1.59 13.25 -25.36
N ALA A 213 -2.75 13.90 -25.38
CA ALA A 213 -3.57 14.08 -24.19
C ALA A 213 -4.29 12.77 -23.86
N ILE A 214 -3.80 12.03 -22.86
CA ILE A 214 -4.45 10.81 -22.39
C ILE A 214 -5.69 11.22 -21.57
N PRO A 215 -6.90 10.79 -21.96
CA PRO A 215 -8.12 11.18 -21.27
C PRO A 215 -8.08 10.82 -19.78
N ARG A 216 -8.57 11.72 -18.93
CA ARG A 216 -8.64 11.48 -17.46
C ARG A 216 -9.36 10.20 -17.08
N SER A 217 -10.42 9.83 -17.80
CA SER A 217 -11.12 8.55 -17.58
C SER A 217 -10.20 7.35 -17.79
N THR A 218 -9.33 7.41 -18.79
CA THR A 218 -8.34 6.37 -19.07
C THR A 218 -7.26 6.31 -17.99
N LEU A 219 -6.75 7.47 -17.55
CA LEU A 219 -5.80 7.53 -16.43
C LEU A 219 -6.41 7.00 -15.13
N ALA A 220 -7.67 7.36 -14.86
CA ALA A 220 -8.43 6.88 -13.71
C ALA A 220 -8.62 5.36 -13.76
N GLN A 221 -8.92 4.81 -14.94
CA GLN A 221 -8.99 3.36 -15.17
C GLN A 221 -7.66 2.67 -14.90
N TRP A 222 -6.54 3.25 -15.32
CA TRP A 222 -5.23 2.67 -15.09
C TRP A 222 -4.84 2.67 -13.61
N VAL A 223 -5.07 3.78 -12.89
CA VAL A 223 -4.94 3.81 -11.41
C VAL A 223 -5.89 2.81 -10.77
N GLY A 224 -7.11 2.75 -11.32
CA GLY A 224 -8.13 1.71 -11.20
C GLY A 224 -7.56 0.33 -10.92
N GLN A 225 -7.15 -0.26 -12.03
CA GLN A 225 -6.74 -1.64 -12.16
C GLN A 225 -5.38 -1.88 -11.53
N THR A 226 -4.43 -0.94 -11.66
CA THR A 226 -3.09 -1.07 -11.06
C THR A 226 -3.17 -1.21 -9.54
N GLY A 227 -4.02 -0.43 -8.87
CA GLY A 227 -4.20 -0.51 -7.42
C GLY A 227 -4.72 -1.86 -6.95
N VAL A 228 -5.66 -2.47 -7.68
CA VAL A 228 -6.18 -3.82 -7.38
C VAL A 228 -5.07 -4.86 -7.53
N GLN A 229 -4.31 -4.78 -8.62
CA GLN A 229 -3.25 -5.76 -8.90
C GLN A 229 -2.11 -5.70 -7.87
N LEU A 230 -1.83 -4.52 -7.30
CA LEU A 230 -0.79 -4.36 -6.27
C LEU A 230 -1.21 -4.82 -4.87
N GLN A 231 -2.51 -5.08 -4.62
CA GLN A 231 -3.00 -5.41 -3.27
C GLN A 231 -2.32 -6.64 -2.64
N PRO A 232 -2.12 -7.77 -3.35
CA PRO A 232 -1.44 -8.94 -2.76
C PRO A 232 -0.02 -8.63 -2.28
N LEU A 233 0.70 -7.72 -2.96
CA LEU A 233 2.03 -7.29 -2.56
C LEU A 233 1.99 -6.42 -1.30
N VAL A 234 0.97 -5.58 -1.17
CA VAL A 234 0.74 -4.77 0.04
C VAL A 234 0.36 -5.64 1.24
N ASP A 235 -0.46 -6.68 1.01
CA ASP A 235 -0.82 -7.63 2.05
C ASP A 235 0.42 -8.39 2.54
N ALA A 236 1.29 -8.84 1.62
CA ALA A 236 2.57 -9.45 1.96
C ALA A 236 3.50 -8.48 2.74
N LEU A 237 3.52 -7.20 2.36
CA LEU A 237 4.28 -6.18 3.08
C LEU A 237 3.75 -5.97 4.51
N ARG A 238 2.42 -5.98 4.68
CA ARG A 238 1.78 -5.90 6.01
C ARG A 238 2.20 -7.08 6.89
N GLU A 239 2.15 -8.30 6.37
CA GLU A 239 2.60 -9.48 7.12
C GLU A 239 4.09 -9.38 7.50
N ALA A 240 4.96 -8.88 6.61
CA ALA A 240 6.37 -8.67 6.92
C ALA A 240 6.57 -7.64 8.05
N VAL A 241 5.79 -6.55 8.07
CA VAL A 241 5.81 -5.56 9.16
C VAL A 241 5.30 -6.15 10.47
N LEU A 242 4.20 -6.91 10.43
CA LEU A 242 3.63 -7.56 11.62
C LEU A 242 4.47 -8.75 12.10
N ALA A 243 5.39 -9.28 11.30
CA ALA A 243 6.39 -10.24 11.79
C ALA A 243 7.42 -9.60 12.74
N GLN A 244 7.52 -8.27 12.78
CA GLN A 244 8.43 -7.56 13.68
C GLN A 244 7.90 -7.53 15.12
N ARG A 245 8.82 -7.59 16.08
CA ARG A 245 8.51 -7.53 17.53
C ARG A 245 8.15 -6.12 17.99
N VAL A 246 8.61 -5.10 17.29
CA VAL A 246 8.41 -3.69 17.61
C VAL A 246 7.91 -2.97 16.37
N VAL A 247 6.78 -2.28 16.48
CA VAL A 247 6.14 -1.55 15.39
C VAL A 247 5.79 -0.15 15.89
N HIS A 248 6.06 0.86 15.05
CA HIS A 248 5.54 2.21 15.28
C HIS A 248 4.14 2.34 14.71
N ALA A 249 3.28 3.07 15.39
CA ALA A 249 1.97 3.46 14.90
C ALA A 249 1.70 4.95 15.13
N ASP A 250 1.13 5.61 14.13
CA ASP A 250 0.60 6.97 14.24
C ASP A 250 -0.46 7.18 13.16
N GLU A 251 -1.24 8.24 13.28
CA GLU A 251 -2.34 8.52 12.36
C GLU A 251 -2.46 9.99 12.03
N THR A 252 -2.79 10.25 10.76
CA THR A 252 -3.00 11.61 10.27
C THR A 252 -4.40 11.78 9.70
N PRO A 253 -5.06 12.93 9.98
CA PRO A 253 -6.35 13.22 9.36
C PRO A 253 -6.19 13.51 7.87
N VAL A 254 -7.18 13.06 7.10
CA VAL A 254 -7.38 13.35 5.68
C VAL A 254 -8.87 13.61 5.43
N GLN A 255 -9.18 14.37 4.38
CA GLN A 255 -10.58 14.60 4.01
C GLN A 255 -11.06 13.48 3.11
N MET A 256 -12.26 12.95 3.37
CA MET A 256 -12.96 12.01 2.50
C MET A 256 -14.34 12.55 2.19
N LEU A 257 -14.79 12.41 0.95
CA LEU A 257 -16.17 12.76 0.63
C LEU A 257 -17.15 11.81 1.34
N ALA A 258 -18.22 12.39 1.87
CA ALA A 258 -19.42 11.68 2.27
C ALA A 258 -20.34 11.60 1.03
N PRO A 259 -20.48 10.42 0.40
CA PRO A 259 -21.28 10.28 -0.82
C PRO A 259 -22.73 10.72 -0.56
N GLY A 260 -23.28 11.56 -1.45
CA GLY A 260 -24.66 12.07 -1.35
C GLY A 260 -24.83 13.38 -0.57
N GLU A 261 -23.93 13.71 0.37
CA GLU A 261 -24.11 14.88 1.25
C GLU A 261 -23.41 16.16 0.74
N LYS A 262 -22.66 16.09 -0.35
CA LYS A 262 -21.80 17.19 -0.87
C LYS A 262 -20.83 17.77 0.17
N LYS A 263 -20.56 17.01 1.23
CA LYS A 263 -19.65 17.37 2.33
C LYS A 263 -18.48 16.41 2.36
N THR A 264 -17.37 16.88 2.91
CA THR A 264 -16.27 16.02 3.35
C THR A 264 -16.42 15.72 4.83
N HIS A 265 -15.97 14.54 5.24
CA HIS A 265 -15.77 14.20 6.64
C HIS A 265 -14.32 13.80 6.86
N ARG A 266 -13.92 13.83 8.13
CA ARG A 266 -12.55 13.56 8.56
C ARG A 266 -12.31 12.05 8.63
N ALA A 267 -11.62 11.53 7.64
CA ALA A 267 -11.04 10.19 7.61
C ALA A 267 -9.59 10.23 8.10
N TYR A 268 -8.96 9.06 8.22
CA TYR A 268 -7.61 8.93 8.76
C TYR A 268 -6.78 7.96 7.94
N VAL A 269 -5.51 8.30 7.79
CA VAL A 269 -4.47 7.37 7.34
C VAL A 269 -3.67 6.98 8.57
N TRP A 270 -3.70 5.71 8.90
CA TRP A 270 -2.88 5.09 9.92
C TRP A 270 -1.59 4.61 9.26
N ALA A 271 -0.45 4.88 9.88
CA ALA A 271 0.85 4.45 9.40
C ALA A 271 1.44 3.46 10.41
N TYR A 272 1.92 2.33 9.91
CA TYR A 272 2.61 1.31 10.68
C TYR A 272 3.98 1.09 10.06
N CYS A 273 5.06 1.36 10.79
CA CYS A 273 6.41 1.21 10.25
C CYS A 273 7.33 0.45 11.20
N THR A 274 8.36 -0.15 10.61
CA THR A 274 9.42 -0.81 11.36
C THR A 274 10.30 0.20 12.09
N THR A 275 11.02 -0.27 13.11
CA THR A 275 11.93 0.59 13.87
C THR A 275 13.19 0.92 13.05
N PRO A 276 13.89 2.02 13.39
CA PRO A 276 15.20 2.31 12.79
C PRO A 276 16.23 1.20 12.98
N TYR A 277 16.08 0.35 14.00
CA TYR A 277 16.98 -0.77 14.30
C TYR A 277 16.65 -2.05 13.53
N SER A 278 15.43 -2.20 13.01
CA SER A 278 15.05 -3.35 12.20
C SER A 278 15.82 -3.37 10.88
N THR A 279 16.24 -4.54 10.41
CA THR A 279 16.80 -4.72 9.07
C THR A 279 15.73 -4.52 7.99
N LEU A 280 14.47 -4.85 8.29
CA LEU A 280 13.33 -4.56 7.43
C LEU A 280 13.05 -3.06 7.48
N LYS A 281 13.17 -2.36 6.35
CA LYS A 281 12.75 -0.96 6.20
C LYS A 281 11.41 -0.91 5.46
N ALA A 282 10.31 -0.73 6.18
CA ALA A 282 8.99 -0.74 5.58
C ALA A 282 7.99 0.14 6.35
N VAL A 283 7.03 0.68 5.60
CA VAL A 283 5.83 1.33 6.12
C VAL A 283 4.61 0.84 5.36
N VAL A 284 3.55 0.55 6.10
CA VAL A 284 2.23 0.24 5.57
C VAL A 284 1.25 1.29 6.07
N TYR A 285 0.48 1.84 5.14
CA TYR A 285 -0.61 2.75 5.44
C TYR A 285 -1.94 2.01 5.35
N ASP A 286 -2.81 2.23 6.33
CA ASP A 286 -4.21 1.80 6.30
C ASP A 286 -5.13 3.03 6.33
N PHE A 287 -6.15 3.02 5.47
CA PHE A 287 -7.09 4.13 5.35
C PHE A 287 -8.42 3.76 6.00
N SER A 288 -8.87 4.60 6.93
CA SER A 288 -10.07 4.35 7.71
C SER A 288 -11.02 5.56 7.72
N PRO A 289 -12.35 5.34 7.81
CA PRO A 289 -13.34 6.42 7.79
C PRO A 289 -13.38 7.24 9.10
N SER A 290 -12.73 6.80 10.17
CA SER A 290 -12.70 7.48 11.47
C SER A 290 -11.38 7.24 12.21
N ARG A 291 -11.18 7.94 13.34
CA ARG A 291 -10.03 7.75 14.26
C ARG A 291 -10.29 6.68 15.32
N ALA A 292 -11.31 5.84 15.15
CA ALA A 292 -11.66 4.85 16.16
C ALA A 292 -10.50 3.86 16.34
N GLY A 293 -10.15 3.55 17.58
CA GLY A 293 -9.11 2.56 17.90
C GLY A 293 -9.39 1.15 17.36
N GLU A 294 -10.62 0.87 16.98
CA GLU A 294 -11.00 -0.36 16.28
C GLU A 294 -10.22 -0.56 14.99
N HIS A 295 -9.93 0.51 14.24
CA HIS A 295 -9.16 0.39 12.98
C HIS A 295 -7.73 -0.10 13.24
N ALA A 296 -7.08 0.42 14.28
CA ALA A 296 -5.78 -0.08 14.70
C ALA A 296 -5.83 -1.54 15.16
N ARG A 297 -6.86 -1.94 15.90
CA ARG A 297 -7.04 -3.35 16.29
C ARG A 297 -7.29 -4.26 15.10
N ASN A 298 -8.10 -3.83 14.13
CA ASN A 298 -8.38 -4.61 12.92
C ASN A 298 -7.11 -4.78 12.07
N PHE A 299 -6.27 -3.74 11.99
CA PHE A 299 -4.99 -3.82 11.30
C PHE A 299 -3.99 -4.74 12.02
N LEU A 300 -3.86 -4.63 13.34
CA LEU A 300 -2.92 -5.43 14.13
C LEU A 300 -3.38 -6.88 14.29
N GLY A 301 -4.70 -7.13 14.28
CA GLY A 301 -5.27 -8.47 14.37
C GLY A 301 -4.81 -9.20 15.64
N THR A 302 -4.14 -10.35 15.46
CA THR A 302 -3.60 -11.17 16.56
C THR A 302 -2.15 -10.82 16.92
N TRP A 303 -1.58 -9.76 16.33
CA TRP A 303 -0.22 -9.34 16.63
C TRP A 303 -0.07 -8.96 18.09
N ASN A 304 0.96 -9.49 18.75
CA ASN A 304 1.26 -9.25 20.14
C ASN A 304 2.75 -8.92 20.28
N GLY A 305 3.07 -7.63 20.20
CA GLY A 305 4.42 -7.11 20.33
C GLY A 305 4.45 -5.78 21.07
N LYS A 306 5.50 -4.98 20.83
CA LYS A 306 5.71 -3.67 21.44
C LYS A 306 5.29 -2.57 20.47
N LEU A 307 4.23 -1.82 20.80
CA LEU A 307 3.71 -0.77 19.95
C LEU A 307 4.23 0.59 20.41
N VAL A 308 5.02 1.25 19.58
CA VAL A 308 5.50 2.61 19.82
C VAL A 308 4.46 3.57 19.27
N CYS A 309 3.86 4.38 20.15
CA CYS A 309 2.83 5.33 19.76
C CYS A 309 2.83 6.57 20.67
N ASP A 310 1.99 7.54 20.34
CA ASP A 310 1.70 8.67 21.21
C ASP A 310 0.78 8.25 22.39
N ASP A 311 0.14 9.20 23.07
CA ASP A 311 -0.85 8.89 24.14
C ASP A 311 -2.29 8.86 23.63
N PHE A 312 -2.50 8.50 22.36
CA PHE A 312 -3.85 8.47 21.83
C PHE A 312 -4.66 7.34 22.49
N ALA A 313 -5.80 7.71 23.09
CA ALA A 313 -6.69 6.79 23.78
C ALA A 313 -7.18 5.62 22.90
N GLY A 314 -7.18 5.78 21.57
CA GLY A 314 -7.58 4.71 20.65
C GLY A 314 -6.72 3.45 20.74
N TYR A 315 -5.46 3.54 21.19
CA TYR A 315 -4.59 2.39 21.35
C TYR A 315 -4.79 1.64 22.67
N LYS A 316 -5.42 2.24 23.68
CA LYS A 316 -5.47 1.68 25.05
C LYS A 316 -6.11 0.28 25.10
N ALA A 317 -7.21 0.09 24.37
CA ALA A 317 -7.86 -1.22 24.28
C ALA A 317 -6.96 -2.31 23.65
N SER A 318 -6.00 -1.93 22.80
CA SER A 318 -5.02 -2.88 22.26
C SER A 318 -4.04 -3.36 23.34
N PHE A 319 -3.73 -2.49 24.32
CA PHE A 319 -2.82 -2.82 25.42
C PHE A 319 -3.47 -3.77 26.42
N ASP A 320 -4.76 -3.58 26.70
CA ASP A 320 -5.55 -4.50 27.53
C ASP A 320 -5.65 -5.91 26.91
N LEU A 321 -5.46 -6.03 25.59
CA LEU A 321 -5.44 -7.29 24.85
C LEU A 321 -4.04 -7.91 24.73
N GLY A 322 -3.02 -7.34 25.37
CA GLY A 322 -1.69 -7.92 25.51
C GLY A 322 -0.57 -7.19 24.78
N ILE A 323 -0.87 -6.22 23.90
CA ILE A 323 0.18 -5.42 23.25
C ILE A 323 0.89 -4.56 24.29
N THR A 324 2.22 -4.54 24.25
CA THR A 324 3.02 -3.73 25.17
C THR A 324 3.11 -2.28 24.67
N GLU A 325 2.54 -1.33 25.41
CA GLU A 325 2.66 0.11 25.12
C GLU A 325 4.12 0.58 25.26
N ILE A 326 4.65 1.25 24.24
CA ILE A 326 5.90 2.00 24.33
C ILE A 326 5.59 3.49 24.12
N GLY A 327 5.91 4.29 25.14
CA GLY A 327 5.62 5.72 25.15
C GLY A 327 6.63 6.52 24.34
N CYS A 328 6.14 7.53 23.60
CA CYS A 328 6.98 8.44 22.85
C CYS A 328 7.59 9.56 23.72
N MET A 329 8.91 9.51 23.96
CA MET A 329 9.62 10.55 24.72
C MET A 329 9.56 11.93 24.05
N ALA A 330 9.51 11.99 22.71
CA ALA A 330 9.40 13.27 21.99
C ALA A 330 8.09 14.02 22.34
N HIS A 331 6.98 13.29 22.52
CA HIS A 331 5.70 13.87 22.96
C HIS A 331 5.73 14.33 24.41
N ALA A 332 6.38 13.56 25.29
CA ALA A 332 6.64 13.94 26.68
C ALA A 332 7.48 15.22 26.78
N ARG A 333 8.58 15.27 26.03
CA ARG A 333 9.47 16.43 25.90
C ARG A 333 8.72 17.68 25.42
N ARG A 334 7.81 17.53 24.45
CA ARG A 334 7.04 18.64 23.87
C ARG A 334 6.24 19.41 24.95
N LYS A 335 5.72 18.72 25.98
CA LYS A 335 4.99 19.37 27.09
C LYS A 335 5.85 20.37 27.86
N PHE A 336 7.11 20.01 28.15
CA PHE A 336 8.06 20.92 28.78
C PHE A 336 8.56 21.99 27.81
N PHE A 337 8.77 21.65 26.54
CA PHE A 337 9.19 22.62 25.53
C PHE A 337 8.18 23.75 25.37
N ASP A 338 6.90 23.42 25.21
CA ASP A 338 5.83 24.41 25.05
C ASP A 338 5.73 25.33 26.29
N LEU A 339 5.90 24.76 27.49
CA LEU A 339 5.95 25.51 28.76
C LEU A 339 7.16 26.45 28.82
N HIS A 340 8.34 26.00 28.38
CA HIS A 340 9.55 26.82 28.35
C HIS A 340 9.46 27.94 27.30
N VAL A 341 8.93 27.66 26.11
CA VAL A 341 8.73 28.68 25.06
C VAL A 341 7.74 29.76 25.52
N ALA A 342 6.63 29.36 26.15
CA ALA A 342 5.62 30.30 26.60
C ALA A 342 6.12 31.21 27.73
N ASN A 343 6.79 30.64 28.74
CA ASN A 343 7.00 31.32 30.03
C ASN A 343 8.45 31.33 30.53
N LYS A 344 9.42 30.86 29.73
CA LYS A 344 10.83 30.71 30.15
C LYS A 344 10.99 29.97 31.48
N SER A 345 10.14 28.96 31.69
CA SER A 345 10.16 28.17 32.92
C SER A 345 11.51 27.48 33.10
N GLN A 346 12.19 27.79 34.21
CA GLN A 346 13.45 27.16 34.61
C GLN A 346 13.25 25.67 34.94
N LEU A 347 12.10 25.31 35.52
CA LEU A 347 11.72 23.92 35.76
C LEU A 347 11.63 23.16 34.43
N ALA A 348 10.94 23.73 33.45
CA ALA A 348 10.85 23.12 32.13
C ALA A 348 12.23 22.98 31.46
N GLU A 349 13.12 23.95 31.64
CA GLU A 349 14.50 23.90 31.14
C GLU A 349 15.30 22.74 31.75
N GLN A 350 15.20 22.52 33.06
CA GLN A 350 15.85 21.39 33.74
C GLN A 350 15.34 20.03 33.24
N ALA A 351 14.02 19.89 33.05
CA ALA A 351 13.44 18.69 32.45
C ALA A 351 13.97 18.47 31.03
N LEU A 352 14.01 19.52 30.20
CA LEU A 352 14.52 19.46 28.83
C LEU A 352 16.01 19.08 28.78
N HIS A 353 16.81 19.58 29.71
CA HIS A 353 18.23 19.21 29.81
C HIS A 353 18.40 17.72 30.11
N SER A 354 17.65 17.20 31.09
CA SER A 354 17.69 15.78 31.46
C SER A 354 17.24 14.86 30.32
N ILE A 355 16.13 15.21 29.64
CA ILE A 355 15.67 14.50 28.45
C ILE A 355 16.70 14.61 27.32
N GLY A 356 17.38 15.76 27.18
CA GLY A 356 18.48 15.96 26.24
C GLY A 356 19.63 14.98 26.46
N GLY A 357 19.95 14.67 27.71
CA GLY A 357 20.92 13.64 28.09
C GLY A 357 20.51 12.23 27.65
N LEU A 358 19.23 11.86 27.80
CA LEU A 358 18.72 10.57 27.29
C LEU A 358 18.90 10.48 25.77
N TYR A 359 18.59 11.54 25.03
CA TYR A 359 18.78 11.58 23.58
C TYR A 359 20.25 11.58 23.15
N GLU A 360 21.17 12.04 24.00
CA GLU A 360 22.61 11.93 23.74
C GLU A 360 23.06 10.47 23.80
N VAL A 361 22.58 9.69 24.79
CA VAL A 361 22.83 8.25 24.84
C VAL A 361 22.29 7.55 23.58
N GLU A 362 21.08 7.89 23.14
CA GLU A 362 20.50 7.30 21.92
C GLU A 362 21.27 7.67 20.64
N ARG A 363 21.89 8.86 20.58
CA ARG A 363 22.80 9.23 19.49
C ARG A 363 24.05 8.36 19.47
N GLN A 364 24.63 8.07 20.63
CA GLN A 364 25.80 7.20 20.76
C GLN A 364 25.45 5.74 20.43
N ALA A 365 24.26 5.29 20.82
CA ALA A 365 23.82 3.90 20.64
C ALA A 365 23.23 3.57 19.26
N LYS A 366 23.26 4.53 18.33
CA LYS A 366 22.52 4.48 17.06
C LYS A 366 22.84 3.22 16.24
N ASP A 367 24.13 2.93 16.08
CA ASP A 367 24.63 1.86 15.20
C ASP A 367 25.09 0.61 15.98
N MET A 368 24.79 0.56 17.28
CA MET A 368 25.11 -0.58 18.16
C MET A 368 24.15 -1.77 17.95
N SER A 369 24.56 -2.96 18.37
CA SER A 369 23.62 -4.08 18.52
C SER A 369 22.58 -3.82 19.61
N ASP A 370 21.49 -4.59 19.63
CA ASP A 370 20.46 -4.46 20.67
C ASP A 370 21.03 -4.70 22.07
N GLU A 371 21.96 -5.64 22.23
CA GLU A 371 22.60 -5.93 23.52
C GLU A 371 23.51 -4.80 23.99
N GLU A 372 24.37 -4.27 23.11
CA GLU A 372 25.25 -3.15 23.44
C GLU A 372 24.45 -1.88 23.75
N ARG A 373 23.41 -1.60 22.96
CA ARG A 373 22.49 -0.48 23.20
C ARG A 373 21.81 -0.61 24.55
N TRP A 374 21.33 -1.80 24.90
CA TRP A 374 20.75 -2.06 26.22
C TRP A 374 21.78 -1.83 27.34
N ARG A 375 23.00 -2.35 27.23
CA ARG A 375 24.06 -2.13 28.24
C ARG A 375 24.37 -0.65 28.45
N LEU A 376 24.54 0.11 27.37
CA LEU A 376 24.81 1.56 27.44
C LEU A 376 23.63 2.32 28.09
N ARG A 377 22.39 1.92 27.76
CA ARG A 377 21.19 2.48 28.39
C ARG A 377 21.16 2.21 29.89
N GLN A 378 21.49 1.00 30.34
CA GLN A 378 21.53 0.66 31.76
C GLN A 378 22.63 1.41 32.50
N GLU A 379 23.80 1.58 31.89
CA GLU A 379 24.94 2.29 32.51
C GLU A 379 24.68 3.80 32.63
N ILE A 380 24.10 4.43 31.60
CA ILE A 380 24.04 5.89 31.50
C ILE A 380 22.60 6.43 31.53
N ALA A 381 21.72 5.93 30.65
CA ALA A 381 20.38 6.49 30.49
C ALA A 381 19.46 6.17 31.68
N ALA A 382 19.56 4.98 32.27
CA ALA A 382 18.72 4.57 33.40
C ALA A 382 18.96 5.45 34.65
N PRO A 383 20.21 5.75 35.07
CA PRO A 383 20.45 6.72 36.14
C PRO A 383 19.92 8.13 35.84
N ILE A 384 20.00 8.59 34.58
CA ILE A 384 19.43 9.90 34.18
C ILE A 384 17.91 9.87 34.31
N ALA A 385 17.27 8.82 33.80
CA ALA A 385 15.82 8.66 33.86
C ALA A 385 15.33 8.59 35.32
N GLN A 386 16.00 7.81 36.17
CA GLN A 386 15.64 7.71 37.59
C GLN A 386 15.70 9.07 38.29
N LYS A 387 16.80 9.82 38.13
CA LYS A 387 16.93 11.16 38.70
C LYS A 387 15.86 12.12 38.19
N LEU A 388 15.54 12.05 36.89
CA LEU A 388 14.46 12.84 36.30
C LEU A 388 13.10 12.49 36.93
N HIS A 389 12.81 11.21 37.16
CA HIS A 389 11.57 10.76 37.78
C HIS A 389 11.43 11.28 39.22
N GLU A 390 12.45 11.07 40.05
CA GLU A 390 12.49 11.53 41.44
C GLU A 390 12.34 13.05 41.51
N TRP A 391 13.04 13.78 40.64
CA TRP A 391 12.90 15.22 40.54
C TRP A 391 11.48 15.64 40.13
N MET A 392 10.85 14.98 39.14
CA MET A 392 9.50 15.32 38.72
C MET A 392 8.48 15.09 39.84
N LEU A 393 8.62 14.02 40.64
CA LEU A 393 7.78 13.78 41.81
C LEU A 393 7.93 14.91 42.84
N ALA A 394 9.16 15.24 43.21
CA ALA A 394 9.43 16.32 44.16
C ALA A 394 8.91 17.69 43.68
N GLN A 395 9.06 17.99 42.38
CA GLN A 395 8.50 19.22 41.82
C GLN A 395 6.97 19.21 41.80
N ARG A 396 6.35 18.05 41.59
CA ARG A 396 4.88 17.96 41.50
C ARG A 396 4.19 18.31 42.81
N ASP A 397 4.82 18.01 43.95
CA ASP A 397 4.33 18.36 45.29
C ASP A 397 4.36 19.88 45.56
N LEU A 398 5.25 20.61 44.87
CA LEU A 398 5.44 22.05 45.04
C LEU A 398 4.61 22.91 44.08
N VAL A 399 4.04 22.29 43.05
CA VAL A 399 3.36 23.00 41.95
C VAL A 399 1.84 22.99 42.17
N PRO A 400 1.16 24.14 42.05
CA PRO A 400 -0.29 24.20 42.17
C PRO A 400 -1.03 23.33 41.16
N GLU A 401 -2.10 22.69 41.63
CA GLU A 401 -3.02 21.91 40.81
C GLU A 401 -3.56 22.68 39.61
N GLY A 402 -3.74 21.99 38.48
CA GLY A 402 -4.32 22.56 37.26
C GLY A 402 -3.41 23.51 36.46
N SER A 403 -2.23 23.88 36.99
CA SER A 403 -1.25 24.70 36.29
C SER A 403 -0.70 24.00 35.04
N ALA A 404 -0.17 24.77 34.08
CA ALA A 404 0.48 24.21 32.89
C ALA A 404 1.69 23.33 33.26
N THR A 405 2.42 23.71 34.31
CA THR A 405 3.52 22.94 34.89
C THR A 405 3.03 21.61 35.48
N ALA A 406 1.97 21.63 36.30
CA ALA A 406 1.38 20.40 36.85
C ALA A 406 0.94 19.46 35.73
N LYS A 407 0.29 19.99 34.68
CA LYS A 407 -0.13 19.19 33.50
C LYS A 407 1.05 18.53 32.78
N ALA A 408 2.19 19.23 32.64
CA ALA A 408 3.38 18.67 32.00
C ALA A 408 4.02 17.56 32.86
N LEU A 409 4.13 17.77 34.17
CA LEU A 409 4.61 16.78 35.13
C LEU A 409 3.69 15.56 35.16
N ASP A 410 2.38 15.77 35.32
CA ASP A 410 1.37 14.71 35.39
C ASP A 410 1.35 13.85 34.12
N TYR A 411 1.52 14.46 32.94
CA TYR A 411 1.61 13.71 31.70
C TYR A 411 2.79 12.73 31.70
N ASN A 412 3.96 13.17 32.14
CA ASN A 412 5.16 12.35 32.18
C ASN A 412 5.08 11.29 33.28
N LEU A 413 4.67 11.66 34.49
CA LEU A 413 4.56 10.76 35.64
C LEU A 413 3.54 9.63 35.38
N LYS A 414 2.36 9.95 34.85
CA LYS A 414 1.33 8.95 34.54
C LYS A 414 1.77 7.92 33.50
N ARG A 415 2.67 8.31 32.59
CA ARG A 415 3.16 7.47 31.50
C ARG A 415 4.57 6.94 31.74
N TRP A 416 5.13 7.14 32.92
CA TRP A 416 6.56 6.93 33.16
C TRP A 416 7.02 5.51 32.81
N VAL A 417 6.22 4.50 33.17
CA VAL A 417 6.48 3.10 32.81
C VAL A 417 6.57 2.93 31.29
N ALA A 418 5.58 3.43 30.53
CA ALA A 418 5.61 3.34 29.06
C ALA A 418 6.80 4.11 28.45
N LEU A 419 7.14 5.28 29.01
CA LEU A 419 8.24 6.14 28.57
C LEU A 419 9.64 5.58 28.87
N THR A 420 9.75 4.61 29.79
CA THR A 420 11.04 4.04 30.22
C THR A 420 11.27 2.61 29.79
N ARG A 421 10.24 1.90 29.28
CA ARG A 421 10.37 0.53 28.72
C ARG A 421 11.45 0.37 27.65
N TYR A 422 11.81 1.44 26.92
CA TYR A 422 12.89 1.38 25.94
C TYR A 422 14.28 1.12 26.59
N LEU A 423 14.45 1.44 27.88
CA LEU A 423 15.67 1.17 28.62
C LEU A 423 15.91 -0.34 28.80
N ASP A 424 14.84 -1.13 28.85
CA ASP A 424 14.88 -2.56 29.15
C ASP A 424 15.05 -3.44 27.92
N ASP A 425 14.90 -2.88 26.71
CA ASP A 425 15.01 -3.60 25.45
C ASP A 425 15.72 -2.75 24.39
N GLY A 426 16.91 -3.19 23.98
CA GLY A 426 17.69 -2.56 22.93
C GLY A 426 16.93 -2.37 21.62
N ALA A 427 16.05 -3.29 21.23
CA ALA A 427 15.30 -3.21 19.97
C ALA A 427 14.22 -2.10 19.97
N VAL A 428 13.92 -1.52 21.14
CA VAL A 428 12.88 -0.50 21.31
C VAL A 428 13.47 0.90 21.17
N PRO A 429 12.90 1.76 20.32
CA PRO A 429 13.31 3.15 20.19
C PRO A 429 12.71 4.03 21.29
N ILE A 430 13.40 5.12 21.61
CA ILE A 430 12.97 6.11 22.63
C ILE A 430 11.72 6.90 22.24
N ASP A 431 11.42 7.02 20.94
CA ASP A 431 10.32 7.83 20.44
C ASP A 431 9.68 7.32 19.16
N ASN A 432 8.59 7.97 18.77
CA ASN A 432 7.77 7.66 17.61
C ASN A 432 8.05 8.57 16.40
N ASN A 433 9.13 9.35 16.42
CA ASN A 433 9.47 10.25 15.31
C ASN A 433 9.63 9.53 13.96
N PRO A 434 10.10 8.26 13.87
CA PRO A 434 10.19 7.55 12.60
C PRO A 434 8.86 7.49 11.84
N VAL A 435 7.76 7.10 12.49
CA VAL A 435 6.45 7.03 11.81
C VAL A 435 5.90 8.42 11.50
N GLU A 436 6.11 9.42 12.37
CA GLU A 436 5.72 10.81 12.09
C GLU A 436 6.38 11.31 10.78
N ASN A 437 7.64 10.93 10.54
CA ASN A 437 8.34 11.26 9.30
C ASN A 437 7.71 10.57 8.08
N THR A 438 7.26 9.32 8.21
CA THR A 438 6.54 8.62 7.14
C THR A 438 5.17 9.23 6.83
N ILE A 439 4.58 9.97 7.77
CA ILE A 439 3.30 10.67 7.56
C ILE A 439 3.48 11.99 6.81
N ARG A 440 4.66 12.61 6.84
CA ARG A 440 4.90 13.93 6.19
C ARG A 440 4.52 13.98 4.70
N PRO A 441 4.79 12.97 3.85
CA PRO A 441 4.32 12.96 2.47
C PRO A 441 2.79 13.10 2.35
N TRP A 442 2.01 12.52 3.28
CA TRP A 442 0.56 12.72 3.30
C TRP A 442 0.20 14.17 3.66
N ALA A 443 0.90 14.76 4.62
CA ALA A 443 0.70 16.14 5.00
C ALA A 443 0.99 17.13 3.85
N LEU A 444 2.06 16.89 3.09
CA LEU A 444 2.40 17.64 1.87
C LEU A 444 1.37 17.41 0.76
N GLY A 445 0.85 16.20 0.63
CA GLY A 445 -0.19 15.87 -0.35
C GLY A 445 -1.49 16.63 -0.13
N ARG A 446 -1.88 16.92 1.12
CA ARG A 446 -3.14 17.62 1.43
C ARG A 446 -3.26 19.03 0.86
N SER A 447 -2.16 19.69 0.48
CA SER A 447 -2.21 20.97 -0.24
C SER A 447 -2.41 20.80 -1.75
N ASN A 448 -2.21 19.59 -2.27
CA ASN A 448 -2.19 19.27 -3.70
C ASN A 448 -3.42 18.48 -4.18
N TRP A 449 -4.09 17.76 -3.28
CA TRP A 449 -5.36 17.08 -3.50
C TRP A 449 -6.33 17.38 -2.36
N LEU A 450 -7.63 17.48 -2.67
CA LEU A 450 -8.63 18.04 -1.76
C LEU A 450 -9.26 17.01 -0.82
N PHE A 451 -9.44 15.77 -1.29
CA PHE A 451 -10.07 14.67 -0.54
C PHE A 451 -9.81 13.32 -1.22
N ALA A 452 -10.00 12.24 -0.46
CA ALA A 452 -10.29 10.91 -1.00
C ALA A 452 -11.74 10.86 -1.49
N GLY A 453 -11.98 10.25 -2.65
CA GLY A 453 -13.30 10.26 -3.28
C GLY A 453 -14.30 9.30 -2.64
N SER A 454 -13.78 8.25 -2.01
CA SER A 454 -14.51 7.21 -1.29
C SER A 454 -13.55 6.47 -0.36
N LEU A 455 -14.09 5.56 0.45
CA LEU A 455 -13.28 4.65 1.27
C LEU A 455 -12.33 3.81 0.41
N ARG A 456 -12.80 3.32 -0.74
CA ARG A 456 -11.99 2.51 -1.68
C ARG A 456 -10.86 3.31 -2.30
N SER A 457 -11.14 4.55 -2.66
CA SER A 457 -10.14 5.48 -3.19
C SER A 457 -9.04 5.75 -2.16
N GLY A 458 -9.42 5.97 -0.90
CA GLY A 458 -8.50 6.15 0.22
C GLY A 458 -7.64 4.91 0.48
N LYS A 459 -8.24 3.73 0.58
CA LYS A 459 -7.52 2.45 0.78
C LYS A 459 -6.51 2.18 -0.32
N ARG A 460 -6.86 2.44 -1.58
CA ARG A 460 -5.93 2.27 -2.70
C ARG A 460 -4.78 3.27 -2.67
N ALA A 461 -5.06 4.52 -2.32
CA ALA A 461 -4.00 5.51 -2.15
C ALA A 461 -3.03 5.07 -1.05
N ALA A 462 -3.54 4.52 0.06
CA ALA A 462 -2.75 3.95 1.14
C ALA A 462 -1.91 2.75 0.68
N ALA A 463 -2.51 1.81 -0.06
CA ALA A 463 -1.82 0.66 -0.63
C ALA A 463 -0.63 1.07 -1.53
N ILE A 464 -0.86 1.94 -2.51
CA ILE A 464 0.18 2.40 -3.43
C ILE A 464 1.26 3.21 -2.70
N MET A 465 0.87 4.09 -1.77
CA MET A 465 1.82 4.84 -0.95
C MET A 465 2.68 3.94 -0.07
N SER A 466 2.14 2.81 0.42
CA SER A 466 2.90 1.85 1.24
C SER A 466 4.10 1.32 0.46
N LEU A 467 3.87 0.92 -0.79
CA LEU A 467 4.93 0.44 -1.69
C LEU A 467 5.93 1.54 -2.06
N ILE A 468 5.44 2.73 -2.42
CA ILE A 468 6.30 3.86 -2.80
C ILE A 468 7.20 4.30 -1.65
N GLN A 469 6.64 4.49 -0.45
CA GLN A 469 7.42 4.96 0.70
C GLN A 469 8.36 3.88 1.20
N SER A 470 7.94 2.61 1.21
CA SER A 470 8.84 1.50 1.53
C SER A 470 9.98 1.37 0.52
N ALA A 471 9.74 1.57 -0.78
CA ALA A 471 10.83 1.63 -1.78
C ALA A 471 11.84 2.74 -1.48
N ARG A 472 11.35 3.96 -1.16
CA ARG A 472 12.21 5.08 -0.75
C ARG A 472 13.02 4.78 0.52
N MET A 473 12.40 4.12 1.50
CA MET A 473 13.07 3.73 2.75
C MET A 473 14.23 2.73 2.51
N ASN A 474 14.18 1.95 1.44
CA ASN A 474 15.26 1.05 1.02
C ASN A 474 16.23 1.69 0.00
N GLY A 475 16.11 3.01 -0.25
CA GLY A 475 16.99 3.73 -1.17
C GLY A 475 16.69 3.48 -2.66
N HIS A 476 15.55 2.87 -2.98
CA HIS A 476 15.16 2.60 -4.36
C HIS A 476 14.48 3.81 -5.01
N ASP A 477 14.71 3.97 -6.33
CA ASP A 477 13.88 4.85 -7.15
C ASP A 477 12.46 4.26 -7.29
N PRO A 478 11.40 4.97 -6.85
CA PRO A 478 10.04 4.44 -6.89
C PRO A 478 9.54 4.11 -8.29
N TYR A 479 10.01 4.84 -9.31
CA TYR A 479 9.63 4.57 -10.69
C TYR A 479 10.25 3.25 -11.17
N ALA A 480 11.56 3.06 -10.98
CA ALA A 480 12.25 1.82 -11.34
C ALA A 480 11.63 0.61 -10.64
N TYR A 481 11.40 0.72 -9.33
CA TYR A 481 10.76 -0.33 -8.52
C TYR A 481 9.36 -0.67 -9.04
N LEU A 482 8.46 0.32 -9.19
CA LEU A 482 7.10 0.05 -9.65
C LEU A 482 7.07 -0.45 -11.10
N LYS A 483 7.95 0.03 -11.98
CA LYS A 483 8.05 -0.45 -13.35
C LYS A 483 8.40 -1.95 -13.38
N ASP A 484 9.40 -2.37 -12.61
CA ASP A 484 9.82 -3.77 -12.54
C ASP A 484 8.73 -4.66 -11.91
N VAL A 485 8.17 -4.22 -10.77
CA VAL A 485 7.05 -4.92 -10.13
C VAL A 485 5.88 -5.10 -11.09
N LEU A 486 5.43 -4.05 -11.76
CA LEU A 486 4.32 -4.12 -12.71
C LEU A 486 4.67 -4.96 -13.96
N THR A 487 5.94 -5.15 -14.28
CA THR A 487 6.37 -6.04 -15.36
C THR A 487 6.29 -7.50 -14.94
N ARG A 488 6.72 -7.82 -13.71
CA ARG A 488 6.87 -9.20 -13.21
C ARG A 488 5.59 -9.76 -12.58
N LEU A 489 4.80 -8.91 -11.94
CA LEU A 489 3.63 -9.27 -11.13
C LEU A 489 2.62 -10.18 -11.86
N PRO A 490 2.28 -9.96 -13.15
CA PRO A 490 1.33 -10.83 -13.86
C PRO A 490 1.78 -12.30 -13.99
N THR A 491 3.09 -12.55 -13.89
CA THR A 491 3.69 -13.89 -13.98
C THR A 491 4.28 -14.36 -12.65
N GLN A 492 4.23 -13.53 -11.60
CA GLN A 492 4.81 -13.85 -10.30
C GLN A 492 3.98 -14.93 -9.62
N LYS A 493 4.63 -16.01 -9.16
CA LYS A 493 3.95 -17.02 -8.36
C LYS A 493 3.56 -16.40 -7.01
N ALA A 494 2.35 -16.70 -6.55
CA ALA A 494 1.87 -16.20 -5.25
C ALA A 494 2.80 -16.57 -4.09
N SER A 495 3.43 -17.75 -4.13
CA SER A 495 4.41 -18.20 -3.13
C SER A 495 5.74 -17.43 -3.16
N GLU A 496 6.01 -16.68 -4.22
CA GLU A 496 7.25 -15.94 -4.43
C GLU A 496 6.99 -14.43 -4.44
N ILE A 497 5.81 -13.97 -3.98
CA ILE A 497 5.43 -12.54 -4.00
C ILE A 497 6.38 -11.68 -3.17
N GLU A 498 7.00 -12.28 -2.14
CA GLU A 498 7.95 -11.62 -1.25
C GLU A 498 9.21 -11.10 -1.97
N HIS A 499 9.64 -11.75 -3.06
CA HIS A 499 10.77 -11.30 -3.88
C HIS A 499 10.53 -9.95 -4.56
N LEU A 500 9.26 -9.52 -4.65
CA LEU A 500 8.89 -8.21 -5.18
C LEU A 500 8.74 -7.16 -4.06
N LEU A 501 8.89 -7.52 -2.79
CA LEU A 501 8.78 -6.55 -1.70
C LEU A 501 9.96 -5.59 -1.70
N PRO A 502 9.77 -4.33 -1.30
CA PRO A 502 10.82 -3.30 -1.39
C PRO A 502 12.15 -3.65 -0.72
N HIS A 503 12.14 -4.46 0.33
CA HIS A 503 13.35 -4.84 1.08
C HIS A 503 14.04 -6.10 0.53
N GLN A 504 13.39 -6.85 -0.35
CA GLN A 504 13.98 -8.01 -1.06
C GLN A 504 14.16 -7.73 -2.55
N TRP A 505 13.73 -6.56 -3.02
CA TRP A 505 13.71 -6.24 -4.42
C TRP A 505 15.12 -6.13 -4.98
N MET A 506 15.39 -6.95 -5.99
CA MET A 506 16.55 -6.83 -6.86
C MET A 506 16.05 -6.40 -8.24
N PRO A 507 16.64 -5.34 -8.84
CA PRO A 507 16.33 -4.94 -10.21
C PRO A 507 16.50 -6.13 -11.17
N GLY A 508 15.51 -6.33 -12.04
CA GLY A 508 15.52 -7.36 -13.07
C GLY A 508 16.42 -7.05 -14.26
#